data_AF-A0A5N7B942-F1
#
_entry.id   AF-A0A5N7B942-F1
#
_cell.length_a   1.000
_cell.length_b   1.000
_cell.length_c   1.000
_cell.angle_alpha   90.00
_cell.angle_beta   90.00
_cell.angle_gamma   90.00
#
_symmetry.space_group_name_H-M   'P 1'
#
loop_
_entity.id
_entity.type
_entity.pdbx_description
1 polymer ?
#
loop_
_entity_poly.entity_id
_entity_poly.type
_entity_poly.pdbx_seq_one_letter_code
_entity_poly.pdbx_strand_id
1 'polypeptide(L)'
;MASATVPTWHPLLQTHLSQSPSSLTLATVTRNNHGQYVPRARTVQFRGFFPDPQNMHADAISALETHGIGRNPLAYESDLLTLSTDARMEKAREIMENDQVELVWWLPTIQKQWRLRGRAVIIGHPESKEEEKARRMIQPWL
;
A
#
# COMPACT_ATOMS: atom_id res chain seq x y z
N MET A 1 14.20 10.76 17.16
CA MET A 1 13.32 10.35 16.05
C MET A 1 14.22 10.14 14.85
N ALA A 2 14.36 8.90 14.37
CA ALA A 2 15.20 8.64 13.20
C ALA A 2 14.47 9.24 11.99
N SER A 3 15.08 10.21 11.31
CA SER A 3 14.61 10.65 10.00
C SER A 3 14.59 9.41 9.11
N ALA A 4 13.41 8.98 8.66
CA ALA A 4 13.31 7.88 7.71
C ALA A 4 14.04 8.32 6.43
N THR A 5 15.24 7.79 6.21
CA THR A 5 15.98 8.04 4.99
C THR A 5 15.23 7.36 3.86
N VAL A 6 14.86 8.11 2.84
CA VAL A 6 14.21 7.60 1.63
C VAL A 6 14.99 6.37 1.13
N PRO A 7 14.35 5.21 0.97
CA PRO A 7 14.98 4.01 0.47
C PRO A 7 15.62 4.26 -0.89
N THR A 8 16.82 3.74 -1.10
CA THR A 8 17.59 3.92 -2.33
C THR A 8 16.87 3.43 -3.59
N TRP A 9 15.90 2.51 -3.43
CA TRP A 9 15.09 2.00 -4.53
C TRP A 9 13.93 2.91 -4.93
N HIS A 10 13.46 3.81 -4.05
CA HIS A 10 12.23 4.58 -4.27
C HIS A 10 12.29 5.47 -5.52
N PRO A 11 13.31 6.33 -5.71
CA PRO A 11 13.38 7.20 -6.89
C PRO A 11 13.42 6.42 -8.21
N LEU A 12 14.12 5.28 -8.22
CA LEU A 12 14.23 4.43 -9.39
C LEU A 12 12.91 3.71 -9.70
N LEU A 13 12.22 3.20 -8.67
CA LEU A 13 10.91 2.59 -8.81
C LEU A 13 9.89 3.61 -9.34
N GLN A 14 9.85 4.81 -8.77
CA GLN A 14 8.95 5.87 -9.21
C GLN A 14 9.19 6.26 -10.68
N THR A 15 10.45 6.37 -11.09
CA THR A 15 10.84 6.63 -12.49
C THR A 15 10.35 5.52 -13.42
N HIS A 16 10.41 4.26 -12.99
CA HIS A 16 9.93 3.14 -13.80
C HIS A 16 8.40 3.04 -13.86
N LEU A 17 7.71 3.35 -12.75
CA LEU A 17 6.26 3.29 -12.66
C LEU A 17 5.57 4.43 -13.44
N SER A 18 6.21 5.59 -13.61
CA SER A 18 5.64 6.69 -14.41
C SER A 18 5.49 6.35 -15.90
N GLN A 19 6.15 5.29 -16.37
CA GLN A 19 6.20 4.86 -17.76
C GLN A 19 5.41 3.56 -18.03
N SER A 20 4.66 3.06 -17.06
CA SER A 20 4.08 1.70 -17.11
C SER A 20 2.71 1.60 -16.44
N PRO A 21 1.90 0.57 -16.78
CA PRO A 21 0.62 0.36 -16.12
C PRO A 21 0.79 0.09 -14.62
N SER A 22 -0.16 0.59 -13.82
CA SER A 22 -0.20 0.43 -12.36
C SER A 22 -0.52 -1.00 -11.88
N SER A 23 -0.77 -1.93 -12.80
CA SER A 23 -1.12 -3.32 -12.51
C SER A 23 0.07 -4.13 -12.03
N LEU A 24 -0.13 -4.92 -10.98
CA LEU A 24 0.88 -5.84 -10.44
C LEU A 24 0.27 -7.10 -9.85
N THR A 25 1.11 -8.11 -9.63
CA THR A 25 0.71 -9.32 -8.90
C THR A 25 0.94 -9.15 -7.41
N LEU A 26 -0.09 -9.39 -6.60
CA LEU A 26 0.01 -9.52 -5.15
C LEU A 26 -0.06 -11.00 -4.76
N ALA A 27 1.00 -11.51 -4.16
CA ALA A 27 1.04 -12.80 -3.49
C ALA A 27 0.76 -12.65 -1.99
N THR A 28 -0.13 -13.49 -1.48
CA THR A 28 -0.49 -13.63 -0.06
C THR A 28 -0.35 -15.10 0.35
N VAL A 29 -0.43 -15.38 1.65
CA VAL A 29 -0.39 -16.73 2.20
C VAL A 29 -1.63 -16.97 3.05
N THR A 30 -2.26 -18.13 2.91
CA THR A 30 -3.39 -18.58 3.75
C THR A 30 -3.28 -20.07 4.03
N ARG A 31 -4.14 -20.61 4.90
CA ARG A 31 -4.20 -22.05 5.17
C ARG A 31 -5.25 -22.75 4.30
N ASN A 32 -4.91 -23.94 3.81
CA ASN A 32 -5.91 -24.83 3.21
C ASN A 32 -6.73 -25.57 4.28
N ASN A 33 -7.67 -26.42 3.87
CA ASN A 33 -8.52 -27.20 4.78
C ASN A 33 -7.74 -28.18 5.68
N HIS A 34 -6.49 -28.47 5.35
CA HIS A 34 -5.58 -29.30 6.15
C HIS A 34 -4.68 -28.46 7.07
N GLY A 35 -4.90 -27.14 7.17
CA GLY A 35 -4.11 -26.22 7.97
C GLY A 35 -2.73 -25.87 7.38
N GLN A 36 -2.41 -26.32 6.17
CA GLN A 36 -1.12 -26.08 5.52
C GLN A 36 -1.08 -24.71 4.86
N TYR A 37 0.04 -23.99 4.99
CA TYR A 37 0.24 -22.71 4.32
C TYR A 37 0.34 -22.90 2.80
N VAL A 38 -0.46 -22.13 2.07
CA VAL A 38 -0.51 -22.12 0.60
C VAL A 38 -0.52 -20.69 0.08
N PRO A 39 0.24 -20.38 -0.98
CA PRO A 39 0.22 -19.06 -1.58
C PRO A 39 -1.04 -18.86 -2.42
N ARG A 40 -1.44 -17.60 -2.56
CA ARG A 40 -2.46 -17.15 -3.51
C ARG A 40 -1.92 -15.92 -4.23
N ALA A 41 -2.20 -15.80 -5.52
CA ALA A 41 -1.72 -14.70 -6.34
C ALA A 41 -2.85 -14.15 -7.20
N ARG A 42 -2.87 -12.83 -7.40
CA ARG A 42 -3.83 -12.13 -8.26
C ARG A 42 -3.28 -10.77 -8.68
N THR A 43 -3.85 -10.24 -9.75
CA THR A 43 -3.59 -8.86 -10.19
C THR A 43 -4.30 -7.86 -9.28
N VAL A 44 -3.61 -6.81 -8.88
CA VAL A 44 -4.12 -5.65 -8.14
C VAL A 44 -3.61 -4.36 -8.79
N GLN A 45 -4.13 -3.22 -8.34
CA GLN A 45 -3.73 -1.90 -8.84
C GLN A 45 -2.99 -1.12 -7.77
N PHE A 46 -1.82 -0.61 -8.14
CA PHE A 46 -1.08 0.37 -7.36
C PHE A 46 -1.82 1.70 -7.33
N ARG A 47 -1.90 2.31 -6.14
CA ARG A 47 -2.61 3.58 -5.92
C ARG A 47 -1.71 4.71 -5.45
N GLY A 48 -0.39 4.53 -5.53
CA GLY A 48 0.59 5.51 -5.07
C GLY A 48 1.15 5.16 -3.70
N PHE A 49 1.93 6.09 -3.16
CA PHE A 49 2.53 5.97 -1.83
C PHE A 49 1.62 6.64 -0.78
N PHE A 50 1.59 6.09 0.43
CA PHE A 50 0.78 6.61 1.52
C PHE A 50 1.63 7.40 2.51
N PRO A 51 1.14 8.54 3.02
CA PRO A 51 0.22 9.44 2.38
C PRO A 51 0.91 10.20 1.24
N ASP A 52 0.14 10.58 0.23
CA ASP A 52 0.56 11.52 -0.81
C ASP A 52 -0.22 12.84 -0.60
N PRO A 53 0.24 13.72 0.31
CA PRO A 53 -0.44 14.97 0.63
C PRO A 53 -0.40 15.98 -0.53
N GLN A 54 0.47 15.77 -1.53
CA GLN A 54 0.60 16.67 -2.69
C GLN A 54 -0.40 16.32 -3.78
N ASN A 55 -0.63 15.04 -4.05
CA ASN A 55 -1.40 14.57 -5.18
C ASN A 55 -2.88 14.29 -4.82
N MET A 56 -3.53 15.29 -4.23
CA MET A 56 -4.97 15.22 -3.90
C MET A 56 -5.83 15.73 -5.06
N HIS A 57 -7.01 15.14 -5.26
CA HIS A 57 -8.00 15.64 -6.22
C HIS A 57 -8.45 17.06 -5.84
N ALA A 58 -8.70 17.92 -6.82
CA ALA A 58 -9.06 19.33 -6.61
C ALA A 58 -10.27 19.50 -5.69
N ASP A 59 -11.29 18.65 -5.83
CA ASP A 59 -12.48 18.69 -4.97
C ASP A 59 -12.16 18.39 -3.49
N ALA A 60 -11.21 17.49 -3.22
CA ALA A 60 -10.79 17.17 -1.87
C ALA A 60 -10.03 18.34 -1.23
N ILE A 61 -9.20 19.02 -2.03
CA ILE A 61 -8.51 20.25 -1.60
C ILE A 61 -9.53 21.34 -1.25
N SER A 62 -10.49 21.60 -2.14
CA SER A 62 -11.54 22.60 -1.93
C SER A 62 -12.36 22.32 -0.67
N ALA A 63 -12.72 21.05 -0.41
CA ALA A 63 -13.42 20.66 0.80
C ALA A 63 -12.58 20.93 2.07
N LEU A 64 -11.29 20.58 2.08
CA LEU A 64 -10.40 20.82 3.22
C LEU A 64 -10.21 22.31 3.51
N GLU A 65 -10.11 23.14 2.47
CA GLU A 65 -10.00 24.59 2.58
C GLU A 65 -11.30 25.20 3.12
N THR A 66 -12.46 24.75 2.60
CA THR A 66 -13.79 25.19 3.07
C THR A 66 -14.01 24.92 4.56
N HIS A 67 -13.50 23.78 5.06
CA HIS A 67 -13.60 23.40 6.47
C HIS A 67 -12.48 23.98 7.35
N GLY A 68 -11.53 24.76 6.80
CA GLY A 68 -10.42 25.34 7.55
C GLY A 68 -9.42 24.33 8.12
N ILE A 69 -9.40 23.09 7.60
CA ILE A 69 -8.50 22.02 8.05
C ILE A 69 -7.14 22.16 7.38
N GLY A 70 -7.12 22.57 6.10
CA GLY A 70 -5.91 22.64 5.30
C GLY A 70 -5.36 21.27 4.91
N ARG A 71 -4.17 21.25 4.30
CA ARG A 71 -3.50 20.01 3.84
C ARG A 71 -2.58 19.47 4.93
N ASN A 72 -2.38 18.16 4.91
CA ASN A 72 -1.35 17.54 5.75
C ASN A 72 0.04 18.05 5.34
N PRO A 73 0.92 18.38 6.31
CA PRO A 73 2.33 18.66 6.05
C PRO A 73 3.02 17.56 5.25
N LEU A 74 4.01 17.94 4.43
CA LEU A 74 4.84 16.99 3.68
C LEU A 74 5.63 16.03 4.57
N ALA A 75 5.84 16.40 5.85
CA ALA A 75 6.51 15.56 6.84
C ALA A 75 5.84 14.20 7.06
N TYR A 76 4.60 14.01 6.59
CA TYR A 76 3.90 12.73 6.68
C TYR A 76 4.12 11.82 5.47
N GLU A 77 4.78 12.27 4.38
CA GLU A 77 5.07 11.41 3.22
C GLU A 77 5.85 10.15 3.62
N SER A 78 5.49 8.99 3.05
CA SER A 78 6.24 7.75 3.27
C SER A 78 6.34 6.87 2.04
N ASP A 79 7.23 5.88 2.09
CA ASP A 79 7.43 4.88 1.03
C ASP A 79 6.45 3.69 1.11
N LEU A 80 5.37 3.80 1.91
CA LEU A 80 4.34 2.76 2.02
C LEU A 80 3.49 2.68 0.75
N LEU A 81 3.45 1.51 0.11
CA LEU A 81 2.68 1.31 -1.12
C LEU A 81 1.19 1.08 -0.80
N THR A 82 0.31 1.70 -1.59
CA THR A 82 -1.15 1.55 -1.43
C THR A 82 -1.79 0.73 -2.52
N LEU A 83 -2.78 -0.07 -2.10
CA LEU A 83 -3.67 -0.86 -2.94
C LEU A 83 -5.10 -0.63 -2.43
N SER A 84 -6.09 -0.71 -3.31
CA SER A 84 -7.51 -0.75 -2.92
C SER A 84 -8.09 -2.12 -3.20
N THR A 85 -8.86 -2.66 -2.26
CA THR A 85 -9.61 -3.91 -2.44
C THR A 85 -10.96 -3.80 -1.75
N ASP A 86 -11.95 -4.54 -2.26
CA ASP A 86 -13.19 -4.77 -1.53
C ASP A 86 -12.90 -5.65 -0.31
N ALA A 87 -13.45 -5.29 0.85
CA ALA A 87 -13.25 -5.99 2.12
C ALA A 87 -13.76 -7.45 2.11
N ARG A 88 -14.68 -7.78 1.20
CA ARG A 88 -15.27 -9.12 1.07
C ARG A 88 -14.40 -10.07 0.23
N MET A 89 -13.35 -9.57 -0.42
CA MET A 89 -12.47 -10.42 -1.22
C MET A 89 -11.53 -11.24 -0.33
N GLU A 90 -11.27 -12.48 -0.71
CA GLU A 90 -10.41 -13.41 0.06
C GLU A 90 -9.08 -12.78 0.48
N LYS A 91 -8.42 -12.01 -0.39
CA LYS A 91 -7.13 -11.37 -0.07
C LYS A 91 -7.17 -10.50 1.20
N ALA A 92 -8.32 -9.90 1.53
CA ALA A 92 -8.47 -9.14 2.76
C ALA A 92 -8.37 -10.08 3.98
N ARG A 93 -9.14 -11.18 3.97
CA ARG A 93 -9.10 -12.20 5.01
C ARG A 93 -7.74 -12.90 5.10
N GLU A 94 -7.11 -13.18 3.96
CA GLU A 94 -5.77 -13.78 3.88
C GLU A 94 -4.71 -12.87 4.54
N ILE A 95 -4.75 -11.56 4.29
CA ILE A 95 -3.83 -10.58 4.91
C ILE A 95 -4.10 -10.44 6.42
N MET A 96 -5.35 -10.50 6.85
CA MET A 96 -5.70 -10.51 8.28
C MET A 96 -5.18 -11.75 9.00
N GLU A 97 -5.18 -12.90 8.33
CA GLU A 97 -4.63 -14.15 8.86
C GLU A 97 -3.09 -14.15 8.85
N ASN A 98 -2.48 -13.61 7.79
CA ASN A 98 -1.04 -13.54 7.61
C ASN A 98 -0.65 -12.29 6.82
N ASP A 99 0.03 -11.36 7.49
CA ASP A 99 0.40 -10.06 6.91
C ASP A 99 1.56 -10.13 5.90
N GLN A 100 2.22 -11.28 5.73
CA GLN A 100 3.34 -11.43 4.82
C GLN A 100 2.88 -11.46 3.36
N VAL A 101 3.42 -10.55 2.55
CA VAL A 101 3.08 -10.42 1.13
C VAL A 101 4.30 -10.23 0.24
N GLU A 102 4.15 -10.59 -1.03
CA GLU A 102 5.09 -10.21 -2.09
C GLU A 102 4.34 -9.53 -3.24
N LEU A 103 4.82 -8.37 -3.67
CA LEU A 103 4.38 -7.65 -4.85
C LEU A 103 5.35 -7.89 -5.99
N VAL A 104 4.84 -8.22 -7.17
CA VAL A 104 5.64 -8.41 -8.38
C VAL A 104 5.10 -7.53 -9.50
N TRP A 105 5.91 -6.58 -9.96
CA TRP A 105 5.70 -5.86 -11.21
C TRP A 105 6.59 -6.41 -12.29
N TRP A 106 6.01 -6.74 -13.44
CA TRP A 106 6.72 -6.83 -14.69
C TRP A 106 6.42 -5.58 -15.53
N LEU A 107 7.45 -4.82 -15.87
CA LEU A 107 7.34 -3.57 -16.63
C LEU A 107 7.85 -3.82 -18.04
N PRO A 108 6.97 -4.18 -19.01
CA PRO A 108 7.39 -4.68 -20.31
C PRO A 108 8.15 -3.63 -21.14
N THR A 109 7.77 -2.36 -21.04
CA THR A 109 8.40 -1.25 -21.77
C THR A 109 9.90 -1.13 -21.51
N ILE A 110 10.30 -1.31 -20.25
CA ILE A 110 11.70 -1.19 -19.81
C ILE A 110 12.36 -2.55 -19.56
N GLN A 111 11.63 -3.65 -19.75
CA GLN A 111 12.06 -5.03 -19.52
C GLN A 111 12.66 -5.26 -18.12
N LYS A 112 12.03 -4.67 -17.09
CA LYS A 112 12.46 -4.81 -15.69
C LYS A 112 11.37 -5.46 -14.86
N GLN A 113 11.80 -6.24 -13.86
CA GLN A 113 10.94 -6.81 -12.84
C GLN A 113 11.27 -6.21 -11.48
N TRP A 114 10.24 -5.75 -10.76
CA TRP A 114 10.34 -5.38 -9.36
C TRP A 114 9.67 -6.43 -8.49
N ARG A 115 10.34 -6.82 -7.42
CA ARG A 115 9.80 -7.72 -6.39
C ARG A 115 9.98 -7.06 -5.04
N LEU A 116 8.88 -6.72 -4.39
CA LEU A 116 8.88 -6.11 -3.06
C LEU A 116 8.24 -7.09 -2.09
N ARG A 117 8.95 -7.39 -1.00
CA ARG A 117 8.45 -8.23 0.10
C ARG A 117 8.24 -7.36 1.32
N GLY A 118 7.20 -7.63 2.06
CA GLY A 118 6.92 -6.88 3.28
C GLY A 118 5.66 -7.35 3.96
N ARG A 119 5.16 -6.48 4.84
CA ARG A 119 3.91 -6.68 5.57
C ARG A 119 2.82 -5.79 4.99
N ALA A 120 1.65 -6.35 4.77
CA ALA A 120 0.47 -5.59 4.39
C ALA A 120 -0.37 -5.27 5.63
N VAL A 121 -0.94 -4.06 5.65
CA VAL A 121 -1.86 -3.61 6.68
C VAL A 121 -3.14 -3.16 6.01
N ILE A 122 -4.29 -3.56 6.53
CA ILE A 122 -5.61 -3.15 6.03
C ILE A 122 -6.07 -1.92 6.80
N ILE A 123 -6.46 -0.87 6.07
CA ILE A 123 -7.03 0.36 6.62
C ILE A 123 -8.50 0.42 6.21
N GLY A 124 -9.37 0.89 7.11
CA GLY A 124 -10.81 1.01 6.88
C GLY A 124 -11.61 -0.27 7.20
N HIS A 125 -11.11 -1.11 8.12
CA HIS A 125 -11.88 -2.23 8.64
C HIS A 125 -13.09 -1.70 9.43
N PRO A 126 -14.30 -2.31 9.32
CA PRO A 126 -15.49 -1.85 10.04
C PRO A 126 -15.33 -1.91 11.57
N GLU A 127 -14.38 -2.68 12.09
CA GLU A 127 -14.07 -2.78 13.51
C GLU A 127 -12.92 -1.84 13.90
N SER A 128 -13.19 -0.96 14.86
CA SER A 128 -12.25 0.09 15.31
C SER A 128 -10.93 -0.44 15.89
N LYS A 129 -10.92 -1.65 16.47
CA LYS A 129 -9.69 -2.23 17.06
C LYS A 129 -8.64 -2.57 16.01
N GLU A 130 -9.06 -3.08 14.86
CA GLU A 130 -8.13 -3.39 13.76
C GLU A 130 -7.61 -2.12 13.09
N GLU A 131 -8.43 -1.06 13.02
CA GLU A 131 -7.97 0.24 12.53
C GLU A 131 -6.92 0.87 13.46
N GLU A 132 -7.13 0.85 14.77
CA GLU A 132 -6.16 1.35 15.74
C GLU A 132 -4.83 0.57 15.68
N LYS A 133 -4.91 -0.75 15.54
CA LYS A 133 -3.74 -1.61 15.32
C LYS A 133 -3.02 -1.26 14.01
N ALA A 134 -3.77 -1.05 12.93
CA ALA A 134 -3.22 -0.65 11.64
C ALA A 134 -2.46 0.69 11.74
N ARG A 135 -3.06 1.68 12.41
CA ARG A 135 -2.43 3.00 12.66
C ARG A 135 -1.12 2.87 13.43
N ARG A 136 -1.09 2.05 14.49
CA ARG A 136 0.14 1.78 15.26
C ARG A 136 1.22 1.08 14.43
N MET A 137 0.83 0.19 13.52
CA MET A 137 1.79 -0.54 12.67
C MET A 137 2.47 0.37 11.64
N ILE A 138 1.76 1.36 11.11
CA ILE A 138 2.30 2.28 10.10
C ILE A 138 3.02 3.48 10.72
N GLN A 139 2.71 3.85 11.97
CA GLN A 139 3.28 5.02 12.65
C GLN A 139 4.82 5.13 12.60
N PRO A 140 5.62 4.04 12.67
CA PRO A 140 7.07 4.15 12.55
C PRO A 140 7.57 4.55 11.15
N TRP A 141 6.70 4.52 10.16
CA TRP A 141 6.99 4.81 8.75
C TRP A 141 6.38 6.13 8.29
N LEU A 142 5.61 6.81 9.15
CA LEU A 142 5.08 8.17 8.94
C LEU A 142 5.93 9.19 9.70
#